data_AF-A0A1Y6ELF6-F1
#
_entry.id   AF-A0A1Y6ELF6-F1
#
_cell.length_a   1.000
_cell.length_b   1.000
_cell.length_c   1.000
_cell.angle_alpha   90.00
_cell.angle_beta   90.00
_cell.angle_gamma   90.00
#
_symmetry.space_group_name_H-M   'P 1'
#
loop_
_entity.id
_entity.type
_entity.pdbx_description
1 polymer ?
#
loop_
_entity_poly.entity_id
_entity_poly.type
_entity_poly.pdbx_seq_one_letter_code
_entity_poly.pdbx_strand_id
1 'polypeptide(L)'
;MTNPQVKITPAMPDEEFLRTLVQAVAGEVEVECDHTCHLRLAWLNLRSKPWPIALADTCEVLKALPEHSGGGKAYHHTLTVASLRLILQRIKHHDNDDFESFLAAYPELRADFRQLIKNYYSDEHLERRSARVAFVSPDKRALDG
;
A
#
# COMPACT_ATOMS: atom_id res chain seq x y z
N MET A 1 -19.27 12.56 20.14
CA MET A 1 -17.87 12.77 20.54
C MET A 1 -17.05 12.53 19.29
N THR A 2 -16.17 13.45 18.92
CA THR A 2 -15.23 13.26 17.80
C THR A 2 -14.09 12.35 18.28
N ASN A 3 -13.70 11.39 17.45
CA ASN A 3 -12.59 10.50 17.77
C ASN A 3 -11.29 11.32 17.87
N PRO A 4 -10.34 10.91 18.73
CA PRO A 4 -9.04 11.56 18.81
C PRO A 4 -8.28 11.45 17.49
N GLN A 5 -7.63 12.55 17.07
CA GLN A 5 -6.76 12.56 15.90
C GLN A 5 -5.34 12.13 16.26
N VAL A 6 -4.79 11.19 15.49
CA VAL A 6 -3.42 10.70 15.62
C VAL A 6 -2.66 11.01 14.32
N LYS A 7 -1.53 11.71 14.47
CA LYS A 7 -0.66 12.02 13.34
C LYS A 7 0.36 10.90 13.14
N ILE A 8 0.30 10.23 11.99
CA ILE A 8 1.36 9.31 11.57
C ILE A 8 2.60 10.14 11.21
N THR A 9 3.77 9.75 11.75
CA THR A 9 5.05 10.41 11.46
C THR A 9 6.10 9.39 11.02
N PRO A 10 7.10 9.79 10.24
CA PRO A 10 8.21 8.91 9.86
C PRO A 10 8.93 8.29 11.08
N ALA A 11 9.08 9.05 12.15
CA ALA A 11 9.77 8.63 13.37
C ALA A 11 8.94 7.71 14.29
N MET A 12 7.63 7.53 14.02
CA MET A 12 6.77 6.64 14.79
C MET A 12 7.32 5.20 14.69
N PRO A 13 7.49 4.45 15.79
CA PRO A 13 7.92 3.05 15.74
C PRO A 13 6.95 2.16 14.95
N ASP A 14 7.46 1.11 14.28
CA ASP A 14 6.65 0.24 13.41
C ASP A 14 5.46 -0.40 14.13
N GLU A 15 5.65 -0.85 15.37
CA GLU A 15 4.55 -1.43 16.14
C GLU A 15 3.47 -0.41 16.50
N GLU A 16 3.87 0.83 16.83
CA GLU A 16 2.94 1.91 17.13
C GLU A 16 2.18 2.34 15.87
N PHE A 17 2.87 2.39 14.73
CA PHE A 17 2.27 2.62 13.42
C PHE A 17 1.21 1.56 13.09
N LEU A 18 1.54 0.27 13.23
CA LEU A 18 0.59 -0.82 12.97
C LEU A 18 -0.60 -0.79 13.93
N ARG A 19 -0.37 -0.57 15.23
CA ARG A 19 -1.45 -0.41 16.22
C ARG A 19 -2.37 0.76 15.88
N THR A 20 -1.78 1.89 15.49
CA THR A 20 -2.54 3.10 15.09
C THR A 20 -3.46 2.82 13.90
N LEU A 21 -3.00 2.06 12.90
CA LEU A 21 -3.85 1.68 11.76
C LEU A 21 -4.98 0.73 12.15
N VAL A 22 -4.74 -0.22 13.06
CA VAL A 22 -5.79 -1.10 13.59
C VAL A 22 -6.87 -0.29 14.32
N GLN A 23 -6.46 0.66 15.16
CA GLN A 23 -7.38 1.55 15.87
C GLN A 23 -8.16 2.45 14.90
N ALA A 24 -7.52 2.93 13.83
CA ALA A 24 -8.17 3.73 12.81
C ALA A 24 -9.25 2.93 12.06
N VAL A 25 -8.95 1.68 11.69
CA VAL A 25 -9.91 0.76 11.07
C VAL A 25 -11.08 0.43 12.00
N ALA A 26 -10.83 0.32 13.31
CA ALA A 26 -11.86 0.13 14.32
C ALA A 26 -12.72 1.39 14.60
N GLY A 27 -12.34 2.54 14.02
CA GLY A 27 -13.01 3.82 14.28
C GLY A 27 -12.76 4.34 15.69
N GLU A 28 -11.64 3.98 16.31
CA GLU A 28 -11.23 4.47 17.63
C GLU A 28 -10.43 5.78 17.52
N VAL A 29 -9.68 5.95 16.43
CA VAL A 29 -8.86 7.14 16.15
C VAL A 29 -9.07 7.61 14.72
N GLU A 30 -8.82 8.88 14.46
CA GLU A 30 -8.74 9.45 13.12
C GLU A 30 -7.28 9.59 12.70
N VAL A 31 -6.93 9.14 11.49
CA VAL A 31 -5.58 9.24 10.94
C VAL A 31 -5.63 9.75 9.51
N GLU A 32 -4.62 10.52 9.11
CA GLU A 32 -4.34 10.79 7.70
C GLU A 32 -3.31 9.77 7.21
N CYS A 33 -3.78 8.75 6.49
CA CYS A 33 -2.91 7.75 5.88
C CYS A 33 -2.75 8.06 4.39
N ASP A 34 -1.59 8.63 4.04
CA ASP A 34 -1.25 8.98 2.66
C ASP A 34 -0.58 7.81 1.92
N HIS A 35 -0.08 8.09 0.71
CA HIS A 35 0.67 7.12 -0.08
C HIS A 35 1.87 6.52 0.67
N THR A 36 2.60 7.32 1.44
CA THR A 36 3.77 6.85 2.21
C THR A 36 3.34 5.88 3.31
N CYS A 37 2.24 6.19 3.98
CA CYS A 37 1.61 5.31 4.96
C CYS A 37 1.24 3.95 4.33
N HIS A 38 0.62 3.94 3.14
CA HIS A 38 0.30 2.70 2.43
C HIS A 38 1.54 1.89 2.05
N LEU A 39 2.61 2.55 1.58
CA LEU A 39 3.89 1.89 1.28
C LEU A 39 4.52 1.25 2.53
N ARG A 40 4.48 1.95 3.68
CA ARG A 40 5.03 1.44 4.94
C ARG A 40 4.29 0.20 5.42
N LEU A 41 2.96 0.23 5.38
CA LEU A 41 2.12 -0.93 5.71
C LEU A 41 2.46 -2.14 4.83
N ALA A 42 2.55 -1.93 3.52
CA ALA A 42 2.89 -3.00 2.58
C ALA A 42 4.29 -3.57 2.84
N TRP A 43 5.29 -2.71 3.02
CA TRP A 43 6.67 -3.11 3.28
C TRP A 43 6.80 -3.93 4.59
N LEU A 44 6.16 -3.48 5.68
CA LEU A 44 6.18 -4.19 6.96
C LEU A 44 5.54 -5.58 6.87
N ASN A 45 4.37 -5.70 6.22
CA ASN A 45 3.72 -6.98 6.02
C ASN A 45 4.55 -7.92 5.13
N LEU A 46 5.14 -7.42 4.04
CA LEU A 46 5.94 -8.22 3.11
C LEU A 46 7.26 -8.71 3.71
N ARG A 47 7.86 -7.98 4.66
CA ARG A 47 9.06 -8.43 5.38
C ARG A 47 8.77 -9.43 6.50
N SER A 48 7.60 -9.37 7.11
CA SER A 48 7.27 -10.16 8.31
C SER A 48 6.45 -11.41 8.03
N LYS A 49 5.80 -11.52 6.85
CA LYS A 49 4.83 -12.57 6.55
C LYS A 49 5.03 -13.14 5.14
N PRO A 50 4.69 -14.43 4.92
CA PRO A 50 4.59 -15.00 3.58
C PRO A 50 3.60 -14.23 2.69
N TRP A 51 3.85 -14.23 1.37
CA TRP A 51 3.08 -13.46 0.38
C TRP A 51 1.55 -13.54 0.54
N PRO A 52 0.90 -14.72 0.66
CA PRO A 52 -0.56 -14.78 0.74
C PRO A 52 -1.12 -14.03 1.96
N ILE A 53 -0.42 -14.08 3.08
CA ILE A 53 -0.84 -13.44 4.34
C ILE A 53 -0.56 -11.93 4.26
N ALA A 54 0.65 -11.54 3.82
CA ALA A 54 1.00 -10.14 3.66
C ALA A 54 0.04 -9.39 2.71
N LEU A 55 -0.35 -10.04 1.62
CA LEU A 55 -1.31 -9.52 0.65
C LEU A 55 -2.70 -9.36 1.26
N ALA A 56 -3.21 -10.40 1.93
CA ALA A 56 -4.53 -10.39 2.54
C ALA A 56 -4.65 -9.28 3.59
N ASP A 57 -3.74 -9.26 4.56
CA ASP A 57 -3.75 -8.30 5.68
C ASP A 57 -3.64 -6.85 5.18
N THR A 58 -2.75 -6.60 4.22
CA THR A 58 -2.59 -5.25 3.66
C THR A 58 -3.85 -4.81 2.92
N CYS A 59 -4.46 -5.71 2.12
CA CYS A 59 -5.68 -5.37 1.40
C CYS A 59 -6.86 -5.13 2.36
N GLU A 60 -6.96 -5.88 3.45
CA GLU A 60 -8.01 -5.72 4.45
C GLU A 60 -7.93 -4.36 5.13
N VAL A 61 -6.75 -4.00 5.65
CA VAL A 61 -6.53 -2.69 6.29
C VAL A 61 -6.81 -1.55 5.32
N LEU A 62 -6.23 -1.59 4.11
CA LEU A 62 -6.43 -0.50 3.13
C LEU A 62 -7.88 -0.35 2.70
N LYS A 63 -8.63 -1.45 2.54
CA LYS A 63 -10.07 -1.39 2.22
C LYS A 63 -10.90 -0.74 3.33
N ALA A 64 -10.53 -1.00 4.58
CA ALA A 64 -11.27 -0.55 5.75
C ALA A 64 -10.88 0.87 6.20
N LEU A 65 -9.76 1.41 5.70
CA LEU A 65 -9.36 2.78 6.00
C LEU A 65 -10.42 3.80 5.51
N PRO A 66 -10.76 4.80 6.33
CA PRO A 66 -11.82 5.76 5.99
C PRO A 66 -11.60 6.51 4.67
N GLU A 67 -10.35 6.80 4.28
CA GLU A 67 -10.08 7.51 3.02
C GLU A 67 -10.49 6.72 1.76
N HIS A 68 -10.68 5.40 1.89
CA HIS A 68 -11.17 4.52 0.83
C HIS A 68 -12.68 4.27 0.88
N SER A 69 -13.36 4.78 1.91
CA SER A 69 -14.81 4.67 2.10
C SER A 69 -15.56 5.79 1.36
N GLY A 70 -15.68 5.65 0.03
CA GLY A 70 -16.48 6.54 -0.83
C GLY A 70 -15.70 7.64 -1.57
N GLY A 71 -16.27 8.14 -2.67
CA GLY A 71 -15.67 9.19 -3.52
C GLY A 71 -14.59 8.72 -4.50
N GLY A 72 -13.90 9.67 -5.15
CA GLY A 72 -12.92 9.41 -6.22
C GLY A 72 -11.63 8.70 -5.79
N LYS A 73 -11.40 8.52 -4.48
CA LYS A 73 -10.27 7.78 -3.89
C LYS A 73 -10.64 6.35 -3.46
N ALA A 74 -11.78 5.83 -3.90
CA ALA A 74 -12.20 4.47 -3.56
C ALA A 74 -11.14 3.42 -3.91
N TYR A 75 -11.01 2.43 -3.02
CA TYR A 75 -10.09 1.30 -3.11
C TYR A 75 -10.03 0.69 -4.53
N HIS A 76 -8.81 0.36 -4.97
CA HIS A 76 -8.58 -0.24 -6.28
C HIS A 76 -7.69 -1.48 -6.16
N HIS A 77 -8.30 -2.66 -6.22
CA HIS A 77 -7.61 -3.91 -5.89
C HIS A 77 -6.39 -4.19 -6.77
N THR A 78 -6.50 -4.05 -8.10
CA THR A 78 -5.35 -4.30 -9.00
C THR A 78 -4.17 -3.37 -8.71
N LEU A 79 -4.42 -2.08 -8.48
CA LEU A 79 -3.36 -1.14 -8.12
C LEU A 79 -2.68 -1.57 -6.82
N THR A 80 -3.45 -1.88 -5.77
CA THR A 80 -2.90 -2.35 -4.49
C THR A 80 -2.03 -3.61 -4.68
N VAL A 81 -2.53 -4.63 -5.37
CA VAL A 81 -1.78 -5.88 -5.58
C VAL A 81 -0.53 -5.64 -6.43
N ALA A 82 -0.62 -4.80 -7.47
CA ALA A 82 0.53 -4.42 -8.29
C ALA A 82 1.60 -3.68 -7.46
N SER A 83 1.19 -2.77 -6.56
CA SER A 83 2.09 -2.11 -5.62
C SER A 83 2.83 -3.12 -4.75
N LEU A 84 2.12 -4.07 -4.14
CA LEU A 84 2.73 -5.06 -3.27
C LEU A 84 3.73 -5.95 -4.03
N ARG A 85 3.44 -6.34 -5.28
CA ARG A 85 4.39 -7.08 -6.13
C ARG A 85 5.65 -6.26 -6.39
N LEU A 86 5.50 -4.98 -6.76
CA LEU A 86 6.63 -4.08 -7.03
C LEU A 86 7.50 -3.83 -5.79
N ILE A 87 6.89 -3.72 -4.61
CA ILE A 87 7.59 -3.59 -3.33
C ILE A 87 8.32 -4.91 -3.01
N LEU A 88 7.66 -6.06 -3.17
CA LEU A 88 8.27 -7.37 -2.90
C LEU A 88 9.49 -7.63 -3.78
N GLN A 89 9.44 -7.30 -5.08
CA GLN A 89 10.60 -7.38 -5.96
C GLN A 89 11.79 -6.59 -5.40
N ARG A 90 11.55 -5.36 -4.95
CA ARG A 90 12.60 -4.47 -4.41
C ARG A 90 13.16 -4.98 -3.09
N ILE A 91 12.30 -5.47 -2.19
CA ILE A 91 12.72 -6.13 -0.95
C ILE A 91 13.65 -7.33 -1.26
N LYS A 92 13.34 -8.14 -2.28
CA LYS A 92 14.18 -9.28 -2.67
C LYS A 92 15.55 -8.89 -3.24
N HIS A 93 15.69 -7.66 -3.77
CA HIS A 93 16.92 -7.18 -4.40
C HIS A 93 17.77 -6.28 -3.51
N HIS A 94 17.26 -5.86 -2.36
CA HIS A 94 17.96 -4.96 -1.47
C HIS A 94 17.65 -5.27 -0.02
N ASP A 95 18.69 -5.62 0.71
CA ASP A 95 18.62 -5.77 2.16
C ASP A 95 18.66 -4.36 2.76
N ASN A 96 17.53 -3.88 3.26
CA ASN A 96 17.42 -2.61 3.97
C ASN A 96 17.00 -2.91 5.40
N ASP A 97 17.66 -2.25 6.36
CA ASP A 97 17.35 -2.44 7.78
C ASP A 97 16.01 -1.80 8.15
N ASP A 98 15.71 -0.62 7.59
CA ASP A 98 14.52 0.17 7.88
C ASP A 98 13.78 0.70 6.63
N PHE A 99 12.56 1.20 6.86
CA PHE A 99 11.67 1.67 5.80
C PHE A 99 12.14 2.95 5.11
N GLU A 100 12.77 3.88 5.84
CA GLU A 100 13.24 5.15 5.25
C GLU A 100 14.42 4.89 4.32
N SER A 101 15.35 4.02 4.72
CA SER A 101 16.45 3.54 3.87
C SER A 101 15.93 2.82 2.63
N PHE A 102 14.88 2.00 2.76
CA PHE A 102 14.19 1.37 1.62
C PHE A 102 13.59 2.40 0.65
N LEU A 103 12.90 3.44 1.14
CA LEU A 103 12.36 4.50 0.28
C LEU A 103 13.45 5.34 -0.37
N ALA A 104 14.57 5.58 0.32
CA ALA A 104 15.71 6.29 -0.24
C ALA A 104 16.38 5.50 -1.38
N ALA A 105 16.42 4.16 -1.29
CA ALA A 105 16.93 3.29 -2.34
C ALA A 105 15.99 3.20 -3.56
N TYR A 106 14.68 3.39 -3.36
CA TYR A 106 13.65 3.29 -4.40
C TYR A 106 12.74 4.52 -4.43
N PRO A 107 13.29 5.71 -4.73
CA PRO A 107 12.56 6.97 -4.67
C PRO A 107 11.35 7.00 -5.62
N GLU A 108 11.39 6.21 -6.71
CA GLU A 108 10.27 6.10 -7.66
C GLU A 108 9.01 5.50 -7.02
N LEU A 109 9.13 4.74 -5.93
CA LEU A 109 7.98 4.23 -5.19
C LEU A 109 7.18 5.36 -4.57
N ARG A 110 7.83 6.45 -4.17
CA ARG A 110 7.17 7.60 -3.53
C ARG A 110 6.85 8.71 -4.55
N ALA A 111 7.83 9.10 -5.37
CA ALA A 111 7.74 10.29 -6.21
C ALA A 111 6.91 10.06 -7.48
N ASP A 112 7.05 8.87 -8.10
CA ASP A 112 6.56 8.61 -9.46
C ASP A 112 5.79 7.30 -9.56
N PHE A 113 5.10 6.90 -8.48
CA PHE A 113 4.45 5.60 -8.38
C PHE A 113 3.46 5.34 -9.53
N ARG A 114 2.71 6.37 -9.93
CA ARG A 114 1.79 6.29 -11.07
C ARG A 114 2.52 5.99 -12.38
N GLN A 115 3.66 6.63 -12.61
CA GLN A 115 4.48 6.39 -13.80
C GLN A 115 5.09 4.98 -13.77
N LEU A 116 5.50 4.51 -12.60
CA LEU A 116 5.96 3.13 -12.42
C LEU A 116 4.88 2.12 -12.80
N ILE A 117 3.63 2.30 -12.34
CA ILE A 117 2.50 1.44 -12.69
C ILE A 117 2.20 1.48 -14.20
N LYS A 118 2.32 2.65 -14.85
CA LYS A 118 2.08 2.83 -16.29
C LYS A 118 3.04 2.04 -17.19
N ASN A 119 4.16 1.57 -16.65
CA ASN A 119 5.06 0.66 -17.36
C ASN A 119 4.49 -0.76 -17.50
N TYR A 120 3.51 -1.13 -16.67
CA TYR A 120 2.90 -2.46 -16.63
C TYR A 120 1.46 -2.44 -17.15
N TYR A 121 0.72 -1.37 -16.87
CA TYR A 121 -0.68 -1.25 -17.24
C TYR A 121 -0.96 -0.09 -18.20
N SER A 122 -1.90 -0.27 -19.13
CA SER A 122 -2.60 0.84 -19.78
C SER A 122 -3.66 1.45 -18.86
N ASP A 123 -3.99 2.73 -19.08
CA ASP A 123 -5.06 3.40 -18.33
C ASP A 123 -6.41 2.70 -18.61
N GLU A 124 -6.67 2.30 -19.86
CA GLU A 124 -7.86 1.51 -20.24
C GLU A 124 -7.99 0.21 -19.44
N HIS A 125 -6.88 -0.49 -19.19
CA HIS A 125 -6.91 -1.74 -18.44
C HIS A 125 -7.26 -1.54 -16.97
N LEU A 126 -6.75 -0.47 -16.36
CA LEU A 126 -7.00 -0.12 -14.96
C LEU A 126 -8.41 0.44 -14.74
N GLU A 127 -8.97 1.15 -15.72
CA GLU A 127 -10.31 1.74 -15.62
C GLU A 127 -11.44 0.70 -15.62
N ARG A 128 -11.15 -0.56 -15.97
CA ARG A 128 -12.12 -1.66 -15.96
C ARG A 128 -12.66 -1.90 -14.55
N ARG A 129 -13.98 -2.07 -14.45
CA ARG A 129 -14.64 -2.42 -13.18
C ARG A 129 -14.03 -3.68 -12.54
N SER A 130 -13.63 -4.66 -13.35
CA SER A 130 -12.97 -5.88 -12.87
C SER A 130 -11.65 -5.58 -12.16
N ALA A 131 -10.83 -4.65 -12.67
CA ALA A 131 -9.54 -4.29 -12.09
C ALA A 131 -9.68 -3.64 -10.70
N ARG A 132 -10.81 -2.99 -10.42
CA ARG A 132 -11.10 -2.41 -9.10
C ARG A 132 -11.41 -3.45 -8.03
N VAL A 133 -11.98 -4.60 -8.39
CA VAL A 133 -12.49 -5.60 -7.42
C VAL A 133 -11.68 -6.90 -7.39
N ALA A 134 -10.99 -7.22 -8.48
CA ALA A 134 -10.15 -8.42 -8.63
C ALA A 134 -8.81 -8.02 -9.27
N PHE A 135 -7.75 -8.77 -8.96
CA PHE A 135 -6.45 -8.55 -9.58
C PHE A 135 -6.54 -9.00 -11.04
N VAL A 136 -6.25 -8.08 -11.96
CA VAL A 136 -6.04 -8.40 -13.37
C VAL A 136 -4.56 -8.31 -13.69
N SER A 137 -4.04 -9.26 -14.45
CA SER A 137 -2.63 -9.24 -14.87
C SER A 137 -2.35 -8.04 -15.78
N PRO A 138 -1.12 -7.49 -15.76
CA PRO A 138 -0.80 -6.34 -16.60
C PRO A 138 -0.80 -6.66 -18.09
N ASP A 139 -1.12 -5.65 -18.90
CA ASP A 139 -1.28 -5.75 -20.36
C ASP A 139 -0.07 -5.24 -21.16
N LYS A 140 0.86 -4.49 -20.55
CA LYS A 140 2.07 -3.99 -21.23
C LYS A 140 3.32 -4.82 -20.93
N ARG A 141 3.52 -5.19 -19.67
CA ARG A 141 4.70 -5.93 -19.20
C ARG A 141 4.31 -6.81 -18.02
N ALA A 142 4.85 -8.03 -17.95
CA ALA A 142 4.62 -8.92 -16.82
C ALA A 142 5.10 -8.32 -15.49
N LEU A 143 4.34 -8.57 -14.41
CA LEU A 143 4.75 -8.33 -13.03
C LEU A 143 5.16 -9.65 -12.38
N ASP A 144 6.45 -9.86 -12.22
CA ASP A 144 6.98 -11.01 -11.48
C ASP A 144 6.89 -10.72 -9.97
N GLY A 145 6.61 -11.71 -9.13
CA GLY A 145 6.46 -11.47 -7.69
C GLY A 145 5.93 -12.66 -6.94
#